data_AF-A0A838DLC9-F1
#
_entry.id   AF-A0A838DLC9-F1
#
_cell.length_a   1.000
_cell.length_b   1.000
_cell.length_c   1.000
_cell.angle_alpha   90.00
_cell.angle_beta   90.00
_cell.angle_gamma   90.00
#
_symmetry.space_group_name_H-M   'P 1'
#
loop_
_entity.id
_entity.type
_entity.pdbx_description
1 polymer ?
#
loop_
_entity_poly.entity_id
_entity_poly.type
_entity_poly.pdbx_seq_one_letter_code
_entity_poly.pdbx_strand_id
1 'polypeptide(L)'
;MRRSYPLAGRSTFVSILFCLLLLALSGCGGAAHSAQPLARRTPLDTGATPLALTPTALPTSTVVSAALPRRLVIRALGINASIEPVSILSTGNLATPTRNPWEDAGWYTGGPRPGEPGSAVIDGHLD
;
A
#
# COMPACT_ATOMS: atom_id res chain seq x y z
N MET A 1 64.17 -6.10 -37.17
CA MET A 1 63.77 -5.73 -35.80
C MET A 1 62.37 -5.11 -35.81
N ARG A 2 61.30 -5.89 -35.57
CA ARG A 2 60.01 -5.39 -35.02
C ARG A 2 59.34 -6.58 -34.31
N ARG A 3 59.35 -6.59 -32.97
CA ARG A 3 58.58 -7.55 -32.16
C ARG A 3 57.16 -7.00 -32.05
N SER A 4 56.20 -7.72 -32.60
CA SER A 4 54.77 -7.46 -32.44
C SER A 4 54.28 -8.17 -31.18
N TYR A 5 53.80 -7.42 -30.19
CA TYR A 5 53.14 -7.97 -29.00
C TYR A 5 51.63 -8.10 -29.28
N PRO A 6 51.00 -9.28 -29.08
CA PRO A 6 49.58 -9.45 -29.28
C PRO A 6 48.75 -8.79 -28.17
N LEU A 7 47.65 -8.13 -28.57
CA LEU A 7 46.68 -7.35 -27.76
C LEU A 7 45.83 -8.18 -26.77
N ALA A 8 46.36 -9.25 -26.19
CA ALA A 8 45.62 -10.19 -25.35
C ALA A 8 45.21 -9.62 -23.97
N GLY A 9 45.64 -8.41 -23.59
CA GLY A 9 45.41 -7.85 -22.24
C GLY A 9 44.15 -6.99 -22.07
N ARG A 10 43.62 -6.36 -23.12
CA ARG A 10 42.51 -5.39 -22.97
C ARG A 10 41.15 -6.06 -22.77
N SER A 11 40.92 -7.21 -23.38
CA SER A 11 39.63 -7.94 -23.30
C SER A 11 39.44 -8.63 -21.93
N THR A 12 40.50 -9.25 -21.42
CA THR A 12 40.52 -9.91 -20.10
C THR A 12 40.33 -8.91 -18.96
N PHE A 13 40.93 -7.71 -19.06
CA PHE A 13 40.74 -6.65 -18.06
C PHE A 13 39.29 -6.14 -18.01
N VAL A 14 38.62 -6.00 -19.16
CA VAL A 14 37.22 -5.56 -19.23
C VAL A 14 36.28 -6.62 -18.65
N SER A 15 36.52 -7.91 -18.92
CA SER A 15 35.73 -9.00 -18.33
C SER A 15 35.90 -9.11 -16.81
N ILE A 16 37.12 -8.95 -16.28
CA ILE A 16 37.36 -9.00 -14.83
C ILE A 16 36.69 -7.81 -14.13
N LEU A 17 36.77 -6.61 -14.71
CA LEU A 17 36.13 -5.41 -14.17
C LEU A 17 34.59 -5.53 -14.19
N PHE A 18 34.03 -6.09 -15.27
CA PHE A 18 32.58 -6.33 -15.39
C PHE A 18 32.09 -7.39 -14.38
N CYS A 19 32.82 -8.48 -14.19
CA CYS A 19 32.51 -9.47 -13.15
C CYS A 19 32.56 -8.89 -11.73
N LEU A 20 33.58 -8.09 -11.41
CA LEU A 20 33.69 -7.42 -10.11
C LEU A 20 32.54 -6.43 -9.87
N LEU A 21 32.12 -5.71 -10.91
CA LEU A 21 30.97 -4.80 -10.84
C LEU A 21 29.68 -5.58 -10.56
N LEU A 22 29.43 -6.70 -11.24
CA LEU A 22 28.24 -7.53 -11.01
C LEU A 22 28.18 -8.15 -9.59
N LEU A 23 29.33 -8.56 -9.04
CA LEU A 23 29.41 -9.05 -7.66
C LEU A 23 29.12 -7.94 -6.64
N ALA A 24 29.59 -6.71 -6.90
CA ALA A 24 29.37 -5.57 -5.99
C ALA A 24 27.89 -5.12 -5.92
N LEU A 25 27.09 -5.32 -6.98
CA LEU A 25 25.67 -4.96 -6.98
C LEU A 25 24.75 -6.00 -6.31
N SER A 26 25.24 -7.22 -6.05
CA SER A 26 24.40 -8.33 -5.53
C SER A 26 24.33 -8.42 -3.99
N GLY A 27 24.89 -7.43 -3.28
CA GLY A 27 25.03 -7.48 -1.82
C GLY A 27 24.38 -6.32 -1.08
N CYS A 28 23.05 -6.33 -0.89
CA CYS A 28 22.39 -5.94 0.38
C CYS A 28 20.87 -6.08 0.29
N GLY A 29 20.24 -6.75 1.27
CA GLY A 29 18.78 -6.72 1.40
C GLY A 29 18.10 -7.82 2.21
N GLY A 30 18.83 -8.60 3.01
CA GLY A 30 18.23 -9.58 3.93
C GLY A 30 17.69 -8.92 5.20
N ALA A 31 16.55 -8.22 5.11
CA ALA A 31 15.80 -7.83 6.29
C ALA A 31 14.92 -9.01 6.73
N ALA A 32 15.49 -9.89 7.57
CA ALA A 32 14.72 -10.92 8.25
C ALA A 32 13.68 -10.25 9.16
N HIS A 33 12.43 -10.20 8.70
CA HIS A 33 11.28 -9.82 9.50
C HIS A 33 11.20 -10.77 10.68
N SER A 34 11.54 -10.27 11.87
CA SER A 34 11.42 -11.02 13.11
C SER A 34 9.94 -11.19 13.42
N ALA A 35 9.38 -12.35 13.06
CA ALA A 35 8.05 -12.74 13.50
C ALA A 35 8.07 -12.85 15.03
N GLN A 36 7.46 -11.89 15.72
CA GLN A 36 7.27 -12.01 17.15
C GLN A 36 6.30 -13.18 17.40
N PRO A 37 6.65 -14.16 18.26
CA PRO A 37 5.73 -15.20 18.64
C PRO A 37 4.54 -14.54 19.35
N LEU A 38 3.32 -14.77 18.85
CA LEU A 38 2.13 -14.47 19.64
C LEU A 38 2.21 -15.29 20.92
N ALA A 39 2.50 -14.62 22.04
CA ALA A 39 2.34 -15.20 23.36
C ALA A 39 0.89 -15.68 23.49
N ARG A 40 0.72 -17.01 23.48
CA ARG A 40 -0.56 -17.66 23.72
C ARG A 40 -0.97 -17.30 25.14
N ARG A 41 -1.88 -16.34 25.29
CA ARG A 41 -2.50 -16.03 26.59
C ARG A 41 -3.32 -17.24 27.00
N THR A 42 -2.86 -17.94 28.02
CA THR A 42 -3.64 -18.96 28.72
C THR A 42 -4.89 -18.27 29.28
N PRO A 43 -6.11 -18.71 28.94
CA PRO A 43 -7.29 -18.23 29.62
C PRO A 43 -7.18 -18.63 31.10
N LEU A 44 -7.24 -17.65 32.00
CA LEU A 44 -7.48 -17.92 33.41
C LEU A 44 -8.92 -18.44 33.49
N ASP A 45 -9.06 -19.74 33.74
CA ASP A 45 -10.33 -20.40 34.00
C ASP A 45 -10.88 -19.89 35.33
N THR A 46 -11.60 -18.77 35.27
CA THR A 46 -12.38 -18.24 36.38
C THR A 46 -13.77 -18.84 36.23
N GLY A 47 -14.08 -19.83 37.07
CA GLY A 47 -15.38 -20.49 37.14
C GLY A 47 -16.50 -19.51 37.52
N ALA A 48 -16.93 -18.71 36.55
CA ALA A 48 -18.12 -17.90 36.63
C ALA A 48 -19.32 -18.76 36.25
N THR A 49 -20.20 -18.98 37.21
CA THR A 49 -21.51 -19.61 37.00
C THR A 49 -22.26 -18.83 35.92
N PRO A 50 -22.74 -19.46 34.83
CA PRO A 50 -23.43 -18.74 33.78
C PRO A 50 -24.76 -18.24 34.31
N LEU A 51 -24.85 -16.94 34.58
CA LEU A 51 -26.11 -16.23 34.69
C LEU A 51 -26.81 -16.39 33.34
N ALA A 52 -27.99 -17.02 33.33
CA ALA A 52 -28.81 -17.14 32.13
C ALA A 52 -29.31 -15.75 31.73
N LEU A 53 -28.51 -15.04 30.93
CA LEU A 53 -28.90 -13.79 30.30
C LEU A 53 -29.87 -14.13 29.17
N THR A 54 -31.12 -13.68 29.31
CA THR A 54 -32.09 -13.73 28.21
C THR A 54 -31.48 -12.93 27.05
N PRO A 55 -31.26 -13.52 25.87
CA PRO A 55 -30.68 -12.78 24.75
C PRO A 55 -31.64 -11.67 24.36
N THR A 56 -31.27 -10.43 24.67
CA THR A 56 -31.95 -9.27 24.08
C THR A 56 -31.61 -9.29 22.60
N ALA A 57 -32.62 -9.51 21.75
CA ALA A 57 -32.43 -9.46 20.32
C ALA A 57 -31.86 -8.08 19.94
N LEU A 58 -30.61 -8.05 19.46
CA LEU A 58 -30.04 -6.82 18.91
C LEU A 58 -30.86 -6.45 17.67
N PRO A 59 -31.17 -5.17 17.46
CA PRO A 59 -31.76 -4.73 16.20
C PRO A 59 -30.82 -5.13 15.06
N THR A 60 -31.35 -5.89 14.10
CA THR A 60 -30.64 -6.18 12.85
C THR A 60 -30.51 -4.87 12.07
N SER A 61 -29.34 -4.25 12.12
CA SER A 61 -29.02 -3.10 11.28
C SER A 61 -29.13 -3.53 9.82
N THR A 62 -30.12 -3.01 9.10
CA THR A 62 -30.20 -3.17 7.64
C THR A 62 -28.98 -2.48 7.04
N VAL A 63 -28.12 -3.24 6.36
CA VAL A 63 -26.97 -2.67 5.64
C VAL A 63 -27.50 -1.88 4.45
N VAL A 64 -27.55 -0.55 4.59
CA VAL A 64 -27.83 0.35 3.48
C VAL A 64 -26.53 0.51 2.70
N SER A 65 -26.54 0.27 1.38
CA SER A 65 -25.37 0.51 0.52
C SER A 65 -24.98 1.99 0.58
N ALA A 66 -23.69 2.27 0.74
CA ALA A 66 -23.23 3.65 0.84
C ALA A 66 -23.41 4.38 -0.50
N ALA A 67 -23.78 5.65 -0.39
CA ALA A 67 -23.86 6.54 -1.55
C ALA A 67 -22.47 6.74 -2.19
N LEU A 68 -22.46 7.15 -3.45
CA LEU A 68 -21.21 7.54 -4.10
C LEU A 68 -20.62 8.78 -3.42
N PRO A 69 -19.31 8.80 -3.15
CA PRO A 69 -18.66 9.97 -2.58
C PRO A 69 -18.71 11.14 -3.57
N ARG A 70 -18.97 12.34 -3.06
CA ARG A 70 -19.12 13.56 -3.89
C ARG A 70 -18.17 14.70 -3.51
N ARG A 71 -17.84 14.85 -2.23
CA ARG A 71 -17.06 15.98 -1.73
C ARG A 71 -16.30 15.58 -0.46
N LEU A 72 -15.05 16.03 -0.34
CA LEU A 72 -14.20 15.90 0.83
C LEU A 72 -14.03 17.27 1.48
N VAL A 73 -14.35 17.38 2.78
CA VAL A 73 -14.23 18.63 3.53
C VAL A 73 -13.39 18.40 4.79
N ILE A 74 -12.25 19.08 4.90
CA ILE A 74 -11.40 19.08 6.10
C ILE A 74 -11.17 20.52 6.51
N ARG A 75 -12.07 21.04 7.36
CA ARG A 75 -12.14 22.47 7.70
C ARG A 75 -10.84 23.02 8.31
N ALA A 76 -10.21 22.26 9.20
CA ALA A 76 -8.98 22.67 9.87
C ALA A 76 -7.80 22.85 8.90
N LEU A 77 -7.87 22.23 7.71
CA LEU A 77 -6.87 22.33 6.65
C LEU A 77 -7.35 23.19 5.47
N GLY A 78 -8.55 23.78 5.54
CA GLY A 78 -9.13 24.53 4.43
C GLY A 78 -9.55 23.67 3.21
N ILE A 79 -9.54 22.34 3.32
CA ILE A 79 -9.83 21.45 2.20
C ILE A 79 -11.34 21.41 1.92
N ASN A 80 -11.70 21.61 0.65
CA ASN A 80 -13.07 21.51 0.15
C ASN A 80 -13.10 21.00 -1.31
N ALA A 81 -12.70 19.75 -1.49
CA ALA A 81 -12.45 19.13 -2.80
C ALA A 81 -13.67 18.36 -3.34
N SER A 82 -13.95 18.42 -4.64
CA SER A 82 -14.89 17.47 -5.25
C SER A 82 -14.23 16.09 -5.37
N ILE A 83 -15.03 15.02 -5.38
CA ILE A 83 -14.51 13.66 -5.50
C ILE A 83 -14.75 13.12 -6.91
N GLU A 84 -13.69 12.61 -7.53
CA GLU A 84 -13.66 11.93 -8.81
C GLU A 84 -13.49 10.42 -8.63
N PRO A 85 -14.23 9.55 -9.36
CA PRO A 85 -13.91 8.14 -9.40
C PRO A 85 -12.63 7.91 -10.21
N VAL A 86 -11.64 7.23 -9.63
CA VAL A 86 -10.36 6.91 -10.28
C VAL A 86 -10.03 5.42 -10.13
N SER A 87 -9.23 4.88 -11.05
CA SER A 87 -8.80 3.47 -11.08
C SER A 87 -7.29 3.34 -11.19
N ILE A 88 -6.78 2.11 -11.09
CA ILE A 88 -5.37 1.84 -11.37
C ILE A 88 -5.12 1.93 -12.87
N LEU A 89 -4.09 2.67 -13.26
CA LEU A 89 -3.61 2.78 -14.63
C LEU A 89 -2.89 1.49 -15.05
N SER A 90 -2.70 1.29 -16.36
CA SER A 90 -1.90 0.17 -16.88
C SER A 90 -0.46 0.14 -16.36
N THR A 91 0.05 1.29 -15.89
CA THR A 91 1.37 1.45 -15.27
C THR A 91 1.41 1.01 -13.80
N GLY A 92 0.27 0.66 -13.19
CA GLY A 92 0.16 0.26 -11.78
C GLY A 92 -0.05 1.41 -10.79
N ASN A 93 -0.04 2.66 -11.26
CA ASN A 93 -0.30 3.84 -10.42
C ASN A 93 -1.81 4.09 -10.28
N LEU A 94 -2.23 4.69 -9.16
CA LEU A 94 -3.58 5.24 -9.05
C LEU A 94 -3.72 6.46 -9.98
N ALA A 95 -4.80 6.51 -10.76
CA ALA A 95 -5.07 7.68 -11.60
C ALA A 95 -5.39 8.91 -10.73
N THR A 96 -4.96 10.07 -11.19
CA THR A 96 -5.26 11.36 -10.54
C THR A 96 -6.57 11.96 -11.06
N PRO A 97 -7.19 12.87 -10.31
CA PRO A 97 -8.27 13.72 -10.80
C PRO A 97 -7.90 14.44 -12.10
N THR A 98 -8.89 14.65 -12.97
CA THR A 98 -8.70 15.24 -14.31
C THR A 98 -9.52 16.49 -14.55
N ARG A 99 -10.63 16.69 -13.81
CA ARG A 99 -11.49 17.87 -13.96
C ARG A 99 -10.84 19.09 -13.33
N ASN A 100 -10.31 18.96 -12.12
CA ASN A 100 -9.51 20.00 -11.47
C ASN A 100 -8.33 19.34 -10.73
N PRO A 101 -7.22 19.03 -11.42
CA PRO A 101 -6.15 18.17 -10.92
C PRO A 101 -5.53 18.57 -9.58
N TRP A 102 -5.55 19.87 -9.27
CA TRP A 102 -4.92 20.46 -8.08
C TRP A 102 -5.89 20.67 -6.90
N GLU A 103 -7.20 20.65 -7.15
CA GLU A 103 -8.22 20.99 -6.15
C GLU A 103 -9.21 19.86 -5.86
N ASP A 104 -9.36 18.92 -6.81
CA ASP A 104 -10.22 17.76 -6.66
C ASP A 104 -9.42 16.56 -6.10
N ALA A 105 -10.15 15.61 -5.52
CA ALA A 105 -9.60 14.38 -4.97
C ALA A 105 -10.14 13.16 -5.72
N GLY A 106 -9.34 12.11 -5.86
CA GLY A 106 -9.71 10.85 -6.49
C GLY A 106 -10.09 9.80 -5.45
N TRP A 107 -11.24 9.14 -5.60
CA TRP A 107 -11.60 7.93 -4.86
C TRP A 107 -11.31 6.69 -5.70
N TYR A 108 -10.56 5.75 -5.13
CA TYR A 108 -10.25 4.49 -5.81
C TYR A 108 -11.46 3.57 -5.90
N THR A 109 -11.97 3.35 -7.12
CA THR A 109 -13.20 2.59 -7.36
C THR A 109 -13.07 1.08 -7.16
N GLY A 110 -11.84 0.56 -7.03
CA GLY A 110 -11.60 -0.86 -6.75
C GLY A 110 -11.71 -1.23 -5.27
N GLY A 111 -11.92 -0.24 -4.38
CA GLY A 111 -12.20 -0.44 -2.96
C GLY A 111 -13.67 -0.20 -2.58
N PRO A 112 -14.03 -0.42 -1.31
CA PRO A 112 -15.34 -0.05 -0.79
C PRO A 112 -15.58 1.46 -0.88
N ARG A 113 -16.86 1.84 -0.95
CA ARG A 113 -17.26 3.25 -0.84
C ARG A 113 -17.05 3.72 0.60
N PRO A 114 -16.71 4.99 0.84
CA PRO A 114 -16.73 5.54 2.19
C PRO A 114 -18.08 5.29 2.88
N GLY A 115 -18.05 4.60 4.03
CA GLY A 115 -19.23 4.17 4.77
C GLY A 115 -19.58 2.68 4.61
N GLU A 116 -19.01 1.98 3.63
CA GLU A 116 -19.09 0.52 3.52
C GLU A 116 -18.00 -0.17 4.38
N PRO A 117 -18.20 -1.44 4.78
CA PRO A 117 -17.16 -2.21 5.46
C PRO A 117 -15.88 -2.35 4.61
N GLY A 118 -14.74 -2.01 5.20
CA GLY A 118 -13.41 -2.11 4.58
C GLY A 118 -12.70 -0.76 4.48
N SER A 119 -11.59 -0.72 3.75
CA SER A 119 -10.77 0.49 3.60
C SER A 119 -11.09 1.22 2.30
N ALA A 120 -11.66 2.42 2.40
CA ALA A 120 -11.81 3.32 1.26
C ALA A 120 -10.53 4.16 1.11
N VAL A 121 -10.05 4.35 -0.13
CA VAL A 121 -8.85 5.12 -0.43
C VAL A 121 -9.23 6.37 -1.23
N ILE A 122 -8.78 7.53 -0.74
CA ILE A 122 -8.93 8.82 -1.40
C ILE A 122 -7.55 9.48 -1.44
N ASP A 123 -7.19 10.02 -2.60
CA ASP A 123 -5.90 10.67 -2.89
C ASP A 123 -6.15 12.05 -3.54
N GLY A 124 -5.21 12.97 -3.41
CA GLY A 124 -5.23 14.31 -3.99
C GLY A 124 -3.83 14.88 -4.09
N HIS A 125 -3.64 15.87 -4.96
CA HIS A 125 -2.32 16.47 -5.16
C HIS A 125 -1.90 17.31 -3.93
N LEU A 126 -0.58 17.38 -3.69
CA LEU A 126 0.03 18.24 -2.68
C LEU A 126 0.81 19.34 -3.42
N ASP A 127 0.25 20.54 -3.49
CA ASP A 127 0.83 21.74 -4.13
C ASP A 127 0.93 22.93 -3.18
#